data_AF-A0A6G1R4M0-F1
#
_entry.id   AF-A0A6G1R4M0-F1
#
_cell.length_a   1.000
_cell.length_b   1.000
_cell.length_c   1.000
_cell.angle_alpha   90.00
_cell.angle_beta   90.00
_cell.angle_gamma   90.00
#
_symmetry.space_group_name_H-M   'P 1'
#
loop_
_entity.id
_entity.type
_entity.pdbx_description
1 polymer ?
#
loop_
_entity_poly.entity_id
_entity_poly.type
_entity_poly.pdbx_seq_one_letter_code
_entity_poly.pdbx_strand_id
1 'polypeptide(L)'
;RKHFAYLIADQGQLLNSTTTVNSLSKVVRRRTQRRKSGITSLLFGDDDLEALKAKNIKQTELVADLREAIVQVARHFQRVDPKNCSIDLTPDYSMESHQRDHENYVACSRNRRRRAKALLDFERHDDDELGFRKNDIITIISQKDE
;
A
#
# COMPACT_ATOMS: atom_id res chain seq x y z
N ARG A 1 -16.28 9.97 -11.49
CA ARG A 1 -14.95 9.33 -11.62
C ARG A 1 -15.00 7.92 -11.00
N LYS A 2 -15.70 6.96 -11.61
CA LYS A 2 -15.86 5.58 -11.08
C LYS A 2 -15.35 4.48 -12.04
N HIS A 3 -14.78 4.84 -13.19
CA HIS A 3 -14.46 3.88 -14.26
C HIS A 3 -13.04 3.33 -14.24
N PHE A 4 -12.18 3.75 -13.31
CA PHE A 4 -10.78 3.31 -13.30
C PHE A 4 -10.62 1.86 -12.82
N ALA A 5 -11.44 1.42 -11.85
CA ALA A 5 -11.46 0.03 -11.40
C ALA A 5 -11.85 -0.94 -12.52
N TYR A 6 -12.83 -0.54 -13.35
CA TYR A 6 -13.26 -1.29 -14.51
C TYR A 6 -12.14 -1.50 -15.55
N LEU A 7 -11.34 -0.46 -15.82
CA LEU A 7 -10.21 -0.56 -16.77
C LEU A 7 -9.10 -1.50 -16.28
N ILE A 8 -8.90 -1.59 -14.96
CA ILE A 8 -7.90 -2.51 -14.38
C ILE A 8 -8.40 -3.96 -14.39
N ALA A 9 -9.72 -4.18 -14.18
CA ALA A 9 -10.32 -5.51 -14.23
C ALA A 9 -10.14 -6.19 -15.60
N ASP A 10 -10.26 -5.41 -16.68
CA ASP A 10 -10.17 -5.91 -18.06
C ASP A 10 -8.72 -6.23 -18.50
N GLN A 11 -7.72 -5.52 -17.94
CA GLN A 11 -6.29 -5.68 -18.31
C GLN A 11 -5.50 -6.67 -17.44
N GLY A 12 -6.11 -7.22 -16.38
CA GLY A 12 -5.41 -7.98 -15.32
C GLY A 12 -4.88 -9.37 -15.68
N GLN A 13 -5.03 -9.85 -16.93
CA GLN A 13 -4.67 -11.24 -17.32
C GLN A 13 -3.38 -11.41 -18.14
N LEU A 14 -2.61 -10.35 -18.43
CA LEU A 14 -1.57 -10.41 -19.49
C LEU A 14 -0.10 -10.27 -19.06
N LEU A 15 0.32 -10.55 -17.83
CA LEU A 15 1.76 -10.48 -17.50
C LEU A 15 2.29 -11.81 -16.92
N ASN A 16 2.95 -12.54 -17.81
CA ASN A 16 3.67 -13.78 -17.56
C ASN A 16 4.88 -13.55 -16.65
N SER A 17 5.05 -14.51 -15.75
CA SER A 17 6.11 -14.66 -14.76
C SER A 17 7.49 -14.82 -15.39
N THR A 18 8.44 -13.98 -14.97
CA THR A 18 9.86 -14.26 -14.63
C THR A 18 10.65 -12.95 -14.75
N THR A 19 11.25 -12.45 -13.67
CA THR A 19 12.50 -11.63 -13.62
C THR A 19 12.59 -10.65 -12.42
N THR A 20 11.53 -10.31 -11.69
CA THR A 20 11.58 -9.13 -10.78
C THR A 20 11.76 -9.43 -9.29
N VAL A 21 12.85 -10.08 -8.89
CA VAL A 21 13.22 -10.25 -7.46
C VAL A 21 14.20 -9.20 -6.91
N ASN A 22 14.61 -8.19 -7.68
CA ASN A 22 15.77 -7.33 -7.31
C ASN A 22 15.50 -5.83 -7.05
N SER A 23 14.27 -5.35 -6.86
CA SER A 23 14.01 -3.88 -6.79
C SER A 23 13.39 -3.33 -5.49
N LEU A 24 13.65 -3.94 -4.34
CA LEU A 24 13.09 -3.46 -3.05
C LEU A 24 13.81 -2.26 -2.40
N SER A 25 14.81 -1.65 -3.03
CA SER A 25 15.68 -0.63 -2.37
C SER A 25 15.67 0.79 -2.96
N LYS A 26 14.84 1.11 -3.95
CA LYS A 26 14.82 2.48 -4.53
C LYS A 26 13.65 3.30 -3.99
N VAL A 27 13.88 4.00 -2.87
CA VAL A 27 13.00 5.08 -2.41
C VAL A 27 12.97 6.17 -3.47
N VAL A 28 11.90 6.22 -4.27
CA VAL A 28 11.68 7.26 -5.29
C VAL A 28 11.25 8.55 -4.59
N ARG A 29 12.18 9.50 -4.43
CA ARG A 29 11.90 10.86 -3.95
C ARG A 29 10.91 11.56 -4.90
N ARG A 30 9.72 11.91 -4.41
CA ARG A 30 8.72 12.69 -5.19
C ARG A 30 9.30 14.07 -5.51
N ARG A 31 9.62 14.31 -6.79
CA ARG A 31 9.87 15.66 -7.30
C ARG A 31 8.53 16.26 -7.74
N THR A 32 8.01 17.21 -6.97
CA THR A 32 6.79 17.95 -7.35
C THR A 32 7.14 18.90 -8.51
N GLN A 33 6.67 18.59 -9.73
CA GLN A 33 6.73 19.56 -10.82
C GLN A 33 5.72 20.69 -10.55
N ARG A 34 6.23 21.93 -10.48
CA ARG A 34 5.43 23.15 -10.40
C ARG A 34 4.54 23.25 -11.65
N ARG A 35 3.25 23.59 -11.45
CA ARG A 35 2.31 23.83 -12.55
C ARG A 35 2.79 25.03 -13.37
N LYS A 36 2.94 24.87 -14.69
CA LYS A 36 3.17 25.99 -15.62
C LYS A 36 1.82 26.65 -15.95
N SER A 37 1.83 27.96 -16.20
CA SER A 37 0.64 28.79 -16.42
C SER A 37 -0.08 28.44 -17.73
N GLY A 38 -1.39 28.73 -17.81
CA GLY A 38 -2.26 28.31 -18.93
C GLY A 38 -1.88 28.83 -20.32
N ILE A 39 -0.96 29.80 -20.43
CA ILE A 39 -0.48 30.34 -21.71
C ILE A 39 0.49 29.35 -22.41
N THR A 40 1.28 28.58 -21.67
CA THR A 40 2.17 27.56 -22.30
C THR A 40 1.40 26.38 -22.88
N SER A 41 0.20 26.10 -22.37
CA SER A 41 -0.65 24.98 -22.83
C SER A 41 -1.25 25.24 -24.22
N LEU A 42 -1.48 26.52 -24.59
CA LEU A 42 -2.01 26.89 -25.91
C LEU A 42 -0.94 26.91 -27.02
N LEU A 43 0.33 27.15 -26.67
CA LEU A 43 1.43 27.24 -27.64
C LEU A 43 2.13 25.89 -27.89
N PHE A 44 2.08 24.98 -26.91
CA PHE A 44 2.79 23.68 -26.94
C PHE A 44 1.89 22.52 -26.48
N GLY A 45 0.63 22.51 -26.92
CA GLY A 45 -0.41 21.59 -26.42
C GLY A 45 -0.10 20.09 -26.58
N ASP A 46 0.82 19.71 -27.47
CA ASP A 46 1.25 18.32 -27.67
C ASP A 46 2.17 17.81 -26.53
N ASP A 47 3.03 18.69 -25.99
CA ASP A 47 3.91 18.37 -24.85
C ASP A 47 3.11 18.10 -23.57
N ASP A 48 1.96 18.77 -23.39
CA ASP A 48 1.08 18.55 -22.25
C ASP A 48 0.36 17.19 -22.36
N LEU A 49 -0.01 16.76 -23.57
CA LEU A 49 -0.63 15.46 -23.80
C LEU A 49 0.35 14.31 -23.55
N GLU A 50 1.57 14.41 -24.07
CA GLU A 50 2.63 13.43 -23.84
C GLU A 50 3.05 13.40 -22.36
N ALA A 51 3.14 14.56 -21.69
CA ALA A 51 3.39 14.61 -20.25
C ALA A 51 2.24 14.00 -19.42
N LEU A 52 0.98 14.16 -19.86
CA LEU A 52 -0.18 13.51 -19.25
C LEU A 52 -0.15 11.99 -19.44
N LYS A 53 0.16 11.51 -20.66
CA LYS A 53 0.34 10.08 -20.94
C LYS A 53 1.46 9.48 -20.10
N ALA A 54 2.64 10.12 -20.06
CA ALA A 54 3.77 9.66 -19.26
C ALA A 54 3.43 9.58 -17.76
N LYS A 55 2.66 10.54 -17.24
CA LYS A 55 2.15 10.48 -15.85
C LYS A 55 1.18 9.33 -15.64
N ASN A 56 0.29 9.07 -16.59
CA ASN A 56 -0.66 7.97 -16.50
C ASN A 56 0.06 6.61 -16.54
N ILE A 57 1.02 6.44 -17.47
CA ILE A 57 1.88 5.25 -17.55
C ILE A 57 2.57 5.00 -16.21
N LYS A 58 3.25 6.01 -15.67
CA LYS A 58 3.96 5.89 -14.38
C LYS A 58 3.02 5.57 -13.22
N GLN A 59 1.80 6.11 -13.22
CA GLN A 59 0.80 5.77 -12.21
C GLN A 59 0.38 4.31 -12.31
N THR A 60 0.13 3.81 -13.53
CA THR A 60 -0.23 2.42 -13.78
C THR A 60 0.90 1.46 -13.38
N GLU A 61 2.16 1.79 -13.72
CA GLU A 61 3.34 1.03 -13.28
C GLU A 61 3.41 0.93 -11.75
N LEU A 62 3.27 2.06 -11.04
CA LEU A 62 3.29 2.07 -9.57
C LEU A 62 2.17 1.22 -8.96
N VAL A 63 0.98 1.21 -9.56
CA VAL A 63 -0.15 0.39 -9.09
C VAL A 63 0.12 -1.09 -9.36
N ALA A 64 0.70 -1.43 -10.52
CA ALA A 64 1.08 -2.80 -10.86
C ALA A 64 2.17 -3.34 -9.91
N ASP A 65 3.22 -2.55 -9.65
CA ASP A 65 4.28 -2.90 -8.69
C ASP A 65 3.73 -3.11 -7.28
N LEU A 66 2.83 -2.24 -6.83
CA LEU A 66 2.19 -2.36 -5.53
C LEU A 66 1.35 -3.64 -5.42
N ARG A 67 0.55 -3.95 -6.46
CA ARG A 67 -0.24 -5.18 -6.52
C ARG A 67 0.65 -6.41 -6.38
N GLU A 68 1.74 -6.45 -7.14
CA GLU A 68 2.69 -7.56 -7.10
C GLU A 68 3.34 -7.72 -5.72
N ALA A 69 3.78 -6.62 -5.10
CA ALA A 69 4.34 -6.64 -3.75
C ALA A 69 3.34 -7.18 -2.71
N ILE A 70 2.06 -6.78 -2.79
CA ILE A 70 1.00 -7.29 -1.89
C ILE A 70 0.79 -8.79 -2.10
N VAL A 71 0.73 -9.26 -3.34
CA VAL A 71 0.56 -10.69 -3.67
C VAL A 71 1.75 -11.51 -3.15
N GLN A 72 2.98 -11.01 -3.27
CA GLN A 72 4.17 -11.69 -2.74
C GLN A 72 4.10 -11.87 -1.22
N VAL A 73 3.66 -10.84 -0.49
CA VAL A 73 3.44 -10.92 0.97
C VAL A 73 2.37 -11.95 1.30
N ALA A 74 1.25 -11.95 0.57
CA ALA A 74 0.18 -12.93 0.80
C ALA A 74 0.66 -14.38 0.53
N ARG A 75 1.40 -14.60 -0.57
CA ARG A 75 2.02 -15.89 -0.88
C ARG A 75 3.02 -16.33 0.17
N HIS A 76 3.74 -15.40 0.80
CA HIS A 76 4.60 -15.73 1.94
C HIS A 76 3.78 -16.32 3.10
N PHE A 77 2.67 -15.69 3.48
CA PHE A 77 1.81 -16.20 4.56
C PHE A 77 1.16 -17.55 4.23
N GLN A 78 0.85 -17.82 2.96
CA GLN A 78 0.37 -19.15 2.54
C GLN A 78 1.44 -20.23 2.70
N ARG A 79 2.71 -19.91 2.46
CA ARG A 79 3.82 -20.87 2.64
C ARG A 79 4.15 -21.09 4.12
N VAL A 80 4.03 -20.05 4.94
CA VAL A 80 4.37 -20.10 6.38
C VAL A 80 3.29 -20.84 7.18
N ASP A 81 2.01 -20.67 6.84
CA ASP A 81 0.90 -21.34 7.52
C ASP A 81 -0.02 -22.05 6.52
N PRO A 82 -0.04 -23.40 6.51
CA PRO A 82 -0.87 -24.20 5.61
C PRO A 82 -2.36 -23.88 5.68
N LYS A 83 -2.86 -23.32 6.80
CA LYS A 83 -4.26 -22.91 6.94
C LYS A 83 -4.64 -21.79 5.96
N ASN A 84 -3.67 -21.02 5.50
CA ASN A 84 -3.89 -19.91 4.58
C ASN A 84 -3.86 -20.33 3.09
N CYS A 85 -3.48 -21.56 2.77
CA CYS A 85 -3.34 -22.04 1.39
C CYS A 85 -4.63 -21.97 0.57
N SER A 86 -5.80 -22.08 1.21
CA SER A 86 -7.11 -22.04 0.53
C SER A 86 -7.62 -20.62 0.27
N ILE A 87 -6.92 -19.58 0.72
CA ILE A 87 -7.33 -18.19 0.53
C ILE A 87 -7.08 -17.79 -0.93
N ASP A 88 -8.13 -17.36 -1.62
CA ASP A 88 -8.02 -16.78 -2.95
C ASP A 88 -7.31 -15.41 -2.89
N LEU A 89 -6.32 -15.23 -3.75
CA LEU A 89 -5.54 -13.99 -3.85
C LEU A 89 -5.96 -13.13 -5.04
N THR A 90 -7.03 -13.52 -5.73
CA THR A 90 -7.60 -12.76 -6.84
C THR A 90 -8.22 -11.47 -6.32
N PRO A 91 -7.71 -10.30 -6.72
CA PRO A 91 -8.32 -9.03 -6.33
C PRO A 91 -9.66 -8.85 -7.03
N ASP A 92 -10.68 -8.48 -6.28
CA ASP A 92 -12.00 -8.12 -6.78
C ASP A 92 -12.08 -6.62 -7.08
N TYR A 93 -12.02 -6.27 -8.37
CA TYR A 93 -12.12 -4.90 -8.88
C TYR A 93 -13.55 -4.48 -9.26
N SER A 94 -14.56 -5.27 -8.87
CA SER A 94 -15.97 -4.94 -9.12
C SER A 94 -16.41 -3.66 -8.40
N MET A 95 -17.46 -3.03 -8.91
CA MET A 95 -18.01 -1.82 -8.30
C MET A 95 -18.69 -2.13 -6.97
N GLU A 96 -19.21 -3.34 -6.81
CA GLU A 96 -19.84 -3.88 -5.61
C GLU A 96 -18.82 -4.05 -4.48
N SER A 97 -17.64 -4.59 -4.79
CA SER A 97 -16.49 -4.63 -3.88
C SER A 97 -16.09 -3.22 -3.47
N HIS A 98 -15.87 -2.34 -4.45
CA HIS A 98 -15.42 -0.98 -4.21
C HIS A 98 -16.37 -0.17 -3.32
N GLN A 99 -17.68 -0.35 -3.47
CA GLN A 99 -18.68 0.36 -2.67
C GLN A 99 -18.59 0.00 -1.17
N ARG A 100 -18.06 -1.19 -0.84
CA ARG A 100 -17.84 -1.65 0.55
C ARG A 100 -16.47 -1.28 1.11
N ASP A 101 -15.50 -0.85 0.27
CA ASP A 101 -14.13 -0.52 0.70
C ASP A 101 -14.10 0.51 1.83
N HIS A 102 -14.96 1.54 1.76
CA HIS A 102 -14.98 2.59 2.76
C HIS A 102 -15.40 2.05 4.14
N GLU A 103 -16.47 1.26 4.19
CA GLU A 103 -16.97 0.66 5.42
C GLU A 103 -15.95 -0.32 5.99
N ASN A 104 -15.35 -1.16 5.14
CA ASN A 104 -14.29 -2.09 5.52
C ASN A 104 -13.08 -1.35 6.10
N TYR A 105 -12.64 -0.27 5.46
CA TYR A 105 -11.55 0.56 5.94
C TYR A 105 -11.85 1.16 7.32
N VAL A 106 -13.05 1.74 7.50
CA VAL A 106 -13.47 2.33 8.78
C VAL A 106 -13.54 1.25 9.88
N ALA A 107 -14.10 0.07 9.58
CA ALA A 107 -14.17 -1.05 10.52
C ALA A 107 -12.78 -1.54 10.95
N CYS A 108 -11.86 -1.72 10.00
CA CYS A 108 -10.48 -2.10 10.27
C CYS A 108 -9.71 -1.01 11.04
N SER A 109 -9.93 0.26 10.70
CA SER A 109 -9.26 1.40 11.33
C SER A 109 -9.69 1.60 12.78
N ARG A 110 -10.99 1.47 13.07
CA ARG A 110 -11.53 1.58 14.45
C ARG A 110 -10.98 0.52 15.39
N ASN A 111 -10.69 -0.68 14.88
CA ASN A 111 -10.15 -1.79 15.65
C ASN A 111 -8.61 -1.81 15.72
N ARG A 112 -7.91 -0.83 15.13
CA ARG A 112 -6.46 -0.75 15.25
C ARG A 112 -6.08 -0.38 16.68
N ARG A 113 -5.57 -1.36 17.40
CA ARG A 113 -4.87 -1.12 18.65
C ARG A 113 -3.73 -0.13 18.40
N ARG A 114 -3.64 0.89 19.26
CA ARG A 114 -2.53 1.83 19.23
C ARG A 114 -1.26 1.04 19.51
N ARG A 115 -0.26 1.16 18.63
CA ARG A 115 1.01 0.47 18.78
C ARG A 115 2.15 1.48 18.76
N ALA A 116 3.12 1.28 19.64
CA ALA A 116 4.36 2.04 19.66
C ALA A 116 5.53 1.12 19.32
N LYS A 117 6.59 1.70 18.76
CA LYS A 117 7.86 1.02 18.57
C LYS A 117 8.81 1.44 19.68
N ALA A 118 9.35 0.47 20.41
CA ALA A 118 10.37 0.73 21.41
C ALA A 118 11.63 1.30 20.74
N LEU A 119 12.13 2.44 21.24
CA LEU A 119 13.32 3.10 20.70
C LEU A 119 14.60 2.68 21.44
N LEU A 120 14.44 2.13 22.64
CA LEU A 120 15.48 1.74 23.58
C LEU A 120 15.10 0.40 24.21
N ASP A 121 16.07 -0.23 24.87
CA ASP A 121 15.81 -1.34 25.77
C ASP A 121 15.30 -0.80 27.11
N PHE A 122 14.33 -1.48 27.72
CA PHE A 122 13.82 -1.20 29.05
C PHE A 122 13.69 -2.51 29.81
N GLU A 123 14.45 -2.64 30.89
CA GLU A 123 14.40 -3.80 31.77
C GLU A 123 13.36 -3.55 32.88
N ARG A 124 12.45 -4.50 33.08
CA ARG A 124 11.45 -4.41 34.15
C ARG A 124 12.12 -4.57 35.52
N HIS A 125 11.70 -3.79 36.50
CA HIS A 125 12.17 -3.88 37.89
C HIS A 125 11.05 -4.33 38.83
N ASP A 126 9.84 -3.81 38.60
CA ASP A 126 8.65 -4.15 39.39
C ASP A 126 7.68 -5.07 38.61
N ASP A 127 6.75 -5.71 39.33
CA ASP A 127 5.83 -6.71 38.77
C ASP A 127 4.74 -6.10 37.86
N ASP A 128 4.50 -4.79 37.97
CA ASP A 128 3.56 -4.01 37.14
C ASP A 128 4.23 -3.38 35.90
N GLU A 129 5.56 -3.50 35.77
CA GLU A 129 6.31 -2.97 34.63
C GLU A 129 6.42 -3.95 33.46
N LEU A 130 6.22 -3.44 32.24
CA LEU A 130 6.47 -4.20 31.01
C LEU A 130 7.89 -3.95 30.48
N GLY A 131 8.78 -4.92 30.65
CA GLY A 131 10.11 -4.91 30.02
C GLY A 131 10.04 -5.15 28.50
N PHE A 132 10.86 -4.46 27.72
CA PHE A 132 10.91 -4.57 26.26
C PHE A 132 12.30 -4.27 25.68
N ARG A 133 12.57 -4.69 24.45
CA ARG A 133 13.80 -4.38 23.71
C ARG A 133 13.56 -3.36 22.61
N LYS A 134 14.64 -2.69 22.19
CA LYS A 134 14.66 -1.79 21.06
C LYS A 134 14.10 -2.49 19.82
N ASN A 135 13.15 -1.81 19.18
CA ASN A 135 12.37 -2.24 18.02
C ASN A 135 11.16 -3.13 18.31
N ASP A 136 10.91 -3.52 19.56
CA ASP A 136 9.67 -4.22 19.90
C ASP A 136 8.45 -3.37 19.57
N ILE A 137 7.36 -4.03 19.18
CA ILE A 137 6.08 -3.39 18.91
C ILE A 137 5.16 -3.60 20.11
N ILE A 138 4.94 -2.54 20.87
CA ILE A 138 4.15 -2.56 22.10
C ILE A 138 2.73 -2.13 21.78
N THR A 139 1.76 -2.85 22.35
CA THR A 139 0.35 -2.48 22.25
C THR A 139 -0.03 -1.55 23.41
N ILE A 140 -0.48 -0.35 23.10
CA ILE A 140 -0.92 0.64 24.08
C ILE A 140 -2.38 0.34 24.42
N ILE A 141 -2.64 0.02 25.69
CA ILE A 141 -3.98 -0.28 26.22
C ILE A 141 -4.64 1.00 26.77
N SER A 142 -3.90 1.79 27.55
CA SER A 142 -4.32 3.09 28.09
C SER A 142 -3.18 4.10 27.99
N GLN A 143 -3.50 5.39 27.93
CA GLN A 143 -2.56 6.51 28.09
C GLN A 143 -2.91 7.38 29.30
N LYS A 144 -3.99 7.04 30.02
CA LYS A 144 -4.30 7.69 31.29
C LYS A 144 -3.47 6.98 32.36
N ASP A 145 -2.71 7.75 33.13
CA ASP A 145 -2.20 7.28 34.41
C ASP A 145 -3.40 7.05 35.35
N GLU A 146 -3.39 5.92 36.04
CA GLU A 146 -4.33 5.63 37.14
C GLU A 146 -3.91 6.39 38.41
#